data_AF-A0A117LQJ5-F1
#
_entry.id   AF-A0A117LQJ5-F1
#
_cell.length_a   1.000
_cell.length_b   1.000
_cell.length_c   1.000
_cell.angle_alpha   90.00
_cell.angle_beta   90.00
_cell.angle_gamma   90.00
#
_symmetry.space_group_name_H-M   'P 1'
#
loop_
_entity.id
_entity.type
_entity.pdbx_description
1 polymer ?
#
loop_
_entity_poly.entity_id
_entity_poly.type
_entity_poly.pdbx_seq_one_letter_code
_entity_poly.pdbx_strand_id
1 'polypeptide(L)'
;MTTNTIPFGSTLRHWIAVPAASFGGIGIELLLASVGFPYAYTVWAGTAGCVAASCILCYQAYLKPRRDLVSLFTPLFACLIFVIPNDLDAGVIVQTLFAATITLLAVRVEKMFNAAKPQERTMKDVLNEYIARIEPIFATIDEKTGHLIAQSLLTYKFELYGSAAEKMTAALARLDAITPRPGAVERALLILRERTGDLADSRVTANPEHTFVEADYDDLAIRLRPDQIEDPAALDLDNALVLLYAVGIETSPDDEQALEEHQRFVIQILESYKDKLTL
;
A
#
# COMPACT_ATOMS: atom_id res chain seq x y z
N MET A 1 30.51 7.88 -0.79
CA MET A 1 29.69 8.56 0.25
C MET A 1 29.74 10.05 -0.02
N THR A 2 28.68 10.59 -0.62
CA THR A 2 28.42 12.03 -0.73
C THR A 2 26.91 12.17 -0.91
N THR A 3 26.19 12.04 0.20
CA THR A 3 24.78 12.40 0.32
C THR A 3 24.67 13.90 0.16
N ASN A 4 24.19 14.34 -1.01
CA ASN A 4 23.72 15.71 -1.21
C ASN A 4 22.43 15.90 -0.44
N THR A 5 22.54 16.29 0.83
CA THR A 5 21.44 16.83 1.62
C THR A 5 21.02 18.18 1.04
N ILE A 6 19.97 18.18 0.23
CA ILE A 6 19.23 19.39 -0.13
C ILE A 6 18.54 19.89 1.15
N PRO A 7 18.69 21.17 1.54
CA PRO A 7 18.08 21.67 2.75
C PRO A 7 16.56 21.83 2.52
N PHE A 8 15.78 20.86 2.99
CA PHE A 8 14.35 21.03 3.21
C PHE A 8 14.16 21.96 4.41
N GLY A 9 14.11 23.26 4.13
CA GLY A 9 14.07 24.27 5.16
C GLY A 9 13.63 25.63 4.66
N SER A 10 12.50 25.72 3.96
CA SER A 10 11.69 26.93 4.03
C SER A 10 10.21 26.58 3.98
N THR A 11 9.53 26.76 5.11
CA THR A 11 8.08 26.86 5.24
C THR A 11 7.55 28.14 4.59
N LEU A 12 8.09 28.51 3.43
CA LEU A 12 7.49 29.55 2.62
C LEU A 12 6.26 28.91 1.99
N ARG A 13 5.08 29.53 2.15
CA ARG A 13 3.84 29.05 1.53
C ARG A 13 4.01 29.17 0.00
N HIS A 14 4.59 28.15 -0.63
CA HIS A 14 4.97 28.16 -2.05
C HIS A 14 3.76 28.48 -2.95
N TRP A 15 2.56 28.08 -2.53
CA TRP A 15 1.30 28.41 -3.24
C TRP A 15 1.00 29.92 -3.34
N ILE A 16 1.56 30.78 -2.47
CA ILE A 16 1.37 32.25 -2.51
C ILE A 16 2.12 32.88 -3.69
N ALA A 17 3.14 32.21 -4.24
CA ALA A 17 3.88 32.72 -5.39
C ALA A 17 2.99 32.93 -6.63
N VAL A 18 1.98 32.07 -6.82
CA VAL A 18 1.04 32.12 -7.95
C VAL A 18 0.11 33.37 -7.88
N PRO A 19 -0.64 33.63 -6.78
CA PRO A 19 -1.42 34.85 -6.66
C PRO A 19 -0.54 36.09 -6.60
N ALA A 20 0.64 36.05 -5.97
CA ALA A 20 1.54 37.20 -5.92
C ALA A 20 2.03 37.62 -7.32
N ALA A 21 2.40 36.66 -8.17
CA ALA A 21 2.85 36.94 -9.54
C ALA A 21 1.72 37.44 -10.44
N SER A 22 0.53 36.84 -10.35
CA SER A 22 -0.61 37.19 -11.21
C SER A 22 -1.27 38.50 -10.82
N PHE A 23 -1.68 38.67 -9.55
CA PHE A 23 -2.25 39.92 -9.07
C PHE A 23 -1.21 41.05 -9.02
N GLY A 24 0.07 40.73 -8.84
CA GLY A 24 1.16 41.70 -8.97
C GLY A 24 1.27 42.28 -10.37
N GLY A 25 1.21 41.43 -11.42
CA GLY A 25 1.20 41.89 -12.81
C GLY A 25 0.01 42.80 -13.14
N ILE A 26 -1.19 42.40 -12.69
CA ILE A 26 -2.42 43.20 -12.88
C ILE A 26 -2.34 44.54 -12.12
N GLY A 27 -1.77 44.55 -10.91
CA GLY A 27 -1.56 45.76 -10.14
C GLY A 27 -0.59 46.73 -10.82
N ILE A 28 0.48 46.22 -11.43
CA ILE A 28 1.43 47.02 -12.21
C ILE A 28 0.75 47.60 -13.46
N GLU A 29 -0.09 46.83 -14.15
CA GLU A 29 -0.90 47.31 -15.27
C GLU A 29 -1.80 48.49 -14.88
N LEU A 30 -2.52 48.37 -13.77
CA LEU A 30 -3.39 49.44 -13.25
C LEU A 30 -2.61 50.69 -12.85
N LEU A 31 -1.43 50.52 -12.24
CA LEU A 31 -0.55 51.63 -11.89
C LEU A 31 -0.02 52.36 -13.13
N LEU A 32 0.44 51.63 -14.14
CA LEU A 32 0.92 52.24 -15.39
C LEU A 32 -0.21 52.97 -16.13
N ALA A 33 -1.43 52.41 -16.12
CA ALA A 33 -2.60 53.07 -16.66
C ALA A 33 -2.92 54.37 -15.92
N SER A 34 -2.77 54.40 -14.59
CA SER A 34 -3.00 55.60 -13.78
C SER A 34 -2.00 56.75 -14.04
N VAL A 35 -0.80 56.42 -14.53
CA VAL A 35 0.26 57.37 -14.90
C VAL A 35 0.09 57.87 -16.34
N GLY A 36 -0.91 57.39 -17.08
CA GLY A 36 -1.24 57.84 -18.43
C GLY A 36 -0.45 57.16 -19.55
N PHE A 37 0.15 55.98 -19.29
CA PHE A 37 0.78 55.20 -20.35
C PHE A 37 -0.26 54.64 -21.33
N PRO A 38 0.08 54.48 -22.62
CA PRO A 38 -0.85 53.95 -23.60
C PRO A 38 -1.29 52.53 -23.25
N TYR A 39 -2.60 52.27 -23.32
CA TYR A 39 -3.23 50.99 -22.97
C TYR A 39 -2.58 49.78 -23.66
N ALA A 40 -2.10 49.99 -24.89
CA ALA A 40 -1.41 48.97 -25.68
C ALA A 40 -0.13 48.43 -25.02
N TYR A 41 0.50 49.17 -24.09
CA TYR A 41 1.71 48.72 -23.38
C TYR A 41 1.41 48.25 -21.96
N THR A 42 0.36 48.77 -21.32
CA THR A 42 0.00 48.41 -19.94
C THR A 42 -0.56 46.99 -19.86
N VAL A 43 -1.36 46.57 -20.86
CA VAL A 43 -1.97 45.22 -20.95
C VAL A 43 -0.93 44.09 -20.99
N TRP A 44 0.26 44.36 -21.53
CA TRP A 44 1.35 43.38 -21.57
C TRP A 44 1.90 43.07 -20.18
N ALA A 45 1.82 44.00 -19.23
CA ALA A 45 2.32 43.79 -17.88
C ALA A 45 1.44 42.78 -17.10
N GLY A 46 0.11 42.93 -17.16
CA GLY A 46 -0.82 41.98 -16.55
C GLY A 46 -0.81 40.62 -17.25
N THR A 47 -0.71 40.63 -18.57
CA THR A 47 -0.56 39.41 -19.39
C THR A 47 0.71 38.63 -19.02
N ALA A 48 1.87 39.31 -18.97
CA ALA A 48 3.13 38.68 -18.59
C ALA A 48 3.09 38.12 -17.16
N GLY A 49 2.43 38.81 -16.23
CA GLY A 49 2.20 38.33 -14.86
C GLY A 49 1.36 37.04 -14.81
N CYS A 50 0.29 36.97 -15.60
CA CYS A 50 -0.56 35.77 -15.69
C CYS A 50 0.16 34.57 -16.32
N VAL A 51 0.96 34.80 -17.37
CA VAL A 51 1.77 33.75 -18.02
C VAL A 51 2.90 33.28 -17.10
N ALA A 52 3.57 34.19 -16.40
CA ALA A 52 4.59 33.80 -15.42
C ALA A 52 3.98 32.97 -14.27
N ALA A 53 2.82 33.39 -13.75
CA ALA A 53 2.11 32.68 -12.69
C ALA A 53 1.66 31.27 -13.11
N SER A 54 1.24 31.07 -14.36
CA SER A 54 0.86 29.74 -14.86
C SER A 54 2.06 28.80 -14.99
N CYS A 55 3.23 29.32 -15.41
CA CYS A 55 4.49 28.56 -15.42
C CYS A 55 4.92 28.16 -14.00
N ILE A 56 4.79 29.07 -13.03
CA ILE A 56 5.07 28.78 -11.61
C ILE A 56 4.13 27.68 -11.10
N LEU A 57 2.83 27.75 -11.40
CA LEU A 57 1.87 26.72 -11.01
C LEU A 57 2.21 25.35 -11.65
N CYS A 58 2.58 25.34 -12.93
CA CYS A 58 3.00 24.13 -13.61
C CYS A 58 4.24 23.50 -12.96
N TYR A 59 5.24 24.32 -12.63
CA TYR A 59 6.43 23.87 -11.92
C TYR A 59 6.08 23.29 -10.54
N GLN A 60 5.20 23.96 -9.79
CA GLN A 60 4.73 23.46 -8.49
C GLN A 60 3.97 22.14 -8.62
N ALA A 61 3.09 22.00 -9.62
CA ALA A 61 2.34 20.78 -9.88
C ALA A 61 3.24 19.61 -10.33
N TYR A 62 4.32 19.90 -11.05
CA TYR A 62 5.29 18.89 -11.49
C TYR A 62 6.07 18.27 -10.32
N LEU A 63 6.39 19.06 -9.30
CA LEU A 63 7.16 18.62 -8.13
C LEU A 63 6.33 17.81 -7.11
N LYS A 64 5.00 17.79 -7.21
CA LYS A 64 4.15 17.07 -6.25
C LYS A 64 4.06 15.56 -6.57
N PRO A 65 3.92 14.69 -5.54
CA PRO A 65 3.83 13.23 -5.73
C PRO A 65 2.65 12.80 -6.61
N ARG A 66 1.52 13.53 -6.50
CA ARG A 66 0.36 13.35 -7.36
C ARG A 66 0.34 14.49 -8.37
N ARG A 67 0.43 14.17 -9.66
CA ARG A 67 0.41 15.16 -10.75
C ARG A 67 -1.03 15.62 -11.01
N ASP A 68 -1.33 16.88 -10.74
CA ASP A 68 -2.57 17.49 -11.18
C ASP A 68 -2.43 17.87 -12.67
N LEU A 69 -3.06 17.08 -13.55
CA LEU A 69 -3.01 17.30 -15.00
C LEU A 69 -3.51 18.70 -15.37
N VAL A 70 -4.55 19.21 -14.70
CA VAL A 70 -5.13 20.52 -15.02
C VAL A 70 -4.13 21.64 -14.74
N SER A 71 -3.44 21.56 -13.60
CA SER A 71 -2.40 22.52 -13.23
C SER A 71 -1.15 22.43 -14.12
N LEU A 72 -0.83 21.23 -14.63
CA LEU A 72 0.30 21.02 -15.54
C LEU A 72 0.06 21.66 -16.92
N PHE A 73 -1.19 21.68 -17.40
CA PHE A 73 -1.58 22.32 -18.66
C PHE A 73 -1.93 23.81 -18.51
N THR A 74 -1.81 24.40 -17.32
CA THR A 74 -2.14 25.84 -17.12
C THR A 74 -1.33 26.80 -18.01
N PRO A 75 -0.03 26.60 -18.28
CA PRO A 75 0.72 27.42 -19.24
C PRO A 75 0.13 27.36 -20.65
N LEU A 76 -0.37 26.19 -21.08
CA LEU A 76 -1.01 26.03 -22.38
C LEU A 76 -2.29 26.89 -22.45
N PHE A 77 -3.11 26.88 -21.40
CA PHE A 77 -4.30 27.73 -21.32
C PHE A 77 -3.95 29.22 -21.31
N ALA A 78 -2.86 29.62 -20.62
CA ALA A 78 -2.40 31.00 -20.62
C ALA A 78 -1.98 31.46 -22.04
N CYS A 79 -1.23 30.62 -22.77
CA CYS A 79 -0.86 30.90 -24.16
C CYS A 79 -2.09 30.98 -25.08
N LEU A 80 -3.05 30.06 -24.91
CA LEU A 80 -4.28 30.07 -25.69
C LEU A 80 -5.11 31.33 -25.46
N ILE A 81 -5.20 31.81 -24.22
CA ILE A 81 -6.05 32.96 -23.86
C ILE A 81 -5.39 34.29 -24.22
N PHE A 82 -4.07 34.44 -24.00
CA PHE A 82 -3.40 35.74 -24.06
C PHE A 82 -2.39 35.92 -25.20
N VAL A 83 -1.85 34.85 -25.77
CA VAL A 83 -0.80 34.94 -26.82
C VAL A 83 -1.38 34.71 -28.21
N ILE A 84 -2.38 33.84 -28.34
CA ILE A 84 -3.06 33.58 -29.60
C ILE A 84 -4.13 34.67 -29.83
N PRO A 85 -4.17 35.30 -31.02
CA PRO A 85 -5.21 36.29 -31.33
C PRO A 85 -6.59 35.65 -31.23
N ASN A 86 -7.38 36.11 -30.27
CA ASN A 86 -8.76 35.68 -30.06
C ASN A 86 -9.65 36.92 -29.94
N ASP A 87 -10.95 36.74 -30.17
CA ASP A 87 -11.96 37.80 -30.00
C ASP A 87 -12.19 38.20 -28.53
N LEU A 88 -11.45 37.59 -27.60
CA LEU A 88 -11.46 37.93 -26.18
C LEU A 88 -10.48 39.09 -25.97
N ASP A 89 -11.01 40.29 -25.71
CA ASP A 89 -10.19 41.40 -25.23
C ASP A 89 -9.47 40.96 -23.94
N ALA A 90 -8.15 40.84 -24.00
CA ALA A 90 -7.25 40.50 -22.88
C ALA A 90 -7.17 41.60 -21.81
N GLY A 91 -8.26 42.35 -21.64
CA GLY A 91 -8.37 43.39 -20.64
C GLY A 91 -8.40 42.85 -19.22
N VAL A 92 -8.36 43.78 -18.28
CA VAL A 92 -8.26 43.54 -16.84
C VAL A 92 -9.26 42.51 -16.31
N ILE A 93 -10.48 42.44 -16.88
CA ILE A 93 -11.51 41.46 -16.48
C ILE A 93 -11.08 40.02 -16.77
N VAL A 94 -10.56 39.74 -17.96
CA VAL A 94 -10.11 38.38 -18.34
C VAL A 94 -8.89 37.97 -17.52
N GLN A 95 -7.96 38.91 -17.31
CA GLN A 95 -6.77 38.67 -16.49
C GLN A 95 -7.11 38.37 -15.03
N THR A 96 -8.04 39.12 -14.43
CA THR A 96 -8.46 38.90 -13.03
C THR A 96 -9.19 37.58 -12.84
N LEU A 97 -10.06 37.17 -13.79
CA LEU A 97 -10.70 35.85 -13.76
C LEU A 97 -9.68 34.72 -13.92
N PHE A 98 -8.69 34.89 -14.81
CA PHE A 98 -7.62 33.92 -14.97
C PHE A 98 -6.77 33.81 -13.70
N ALA A 99 -6.37 34.94 -13.09
CA ALA A 99 -5.64 35.00 -11.84
C ALA A 99 -6.39 34.31 -10.68
N ALA A 100 -7.71 34.52 -10.58
CA ALA A 100 -8.54 33.85 -9.58
C ALA A 100 -8.56 32.32 -9.79
N THR A 101 -8.67 31.88 -11.05
CA THR A 101 -8.71 30.45 -11.41
C THR A 101 -7.39 29.74 -11.07
N ILE A 102 -6.25 30.30 -11.47
CA ILE A 102 -4.93 29.70 -11.17
C ILE A 102 -4.62 29.74 -9.66
N THR A 103 -5.16 30.71 -8.92
CA THR A 103 -5.02 30.77 -7.45
C THR A 103 -5.79 29.62 -6.79
N LEU A 104 -7.01 29.34 -7.25
CA LEU A 104 -7.78 28.18 -6.77
C LEU A 104 -7.06 26.87 -7.06
N LEU A 105 -6.50 26.72 -8.26
CA LEU A 105 -5.68 25.55 -8.63
C LEU A 105 -4.43 25.43 -7.75
N ALA A 106 -3.72 26.53 -7.46
CA ALA A 106 -2.56 26.52 -6.56
C ALA A 106 -2.92 26.01 -5.16
N VAL A 107 -4.05 26.45 -4.61
CA VAL A 107 -4.55 25.96 -3.31
C VAL A 107 -4.92 24.48 -3.39
N ARG A 108 -5.56 24.04 -4.48
CA ARG A 108 -5.95 22.64 -4.69
C ARG A 108 -4.73 21.72 -4.77
N VAL A 109 -3.71 22.10 -5.54
CA VAL A 109 -2.44 21.35 -5.65
C VAL A 109 -1.79 21.19 -4.27
N GLU A 110 -1.74 22.27 -3.48
CA GLU A 110 -1.13 22.23 -2.15
C GLU A 110 -1.95 21.41 -1.13
N LYS A 111 -3.28 21.47 -1.16
CA LYS A 111 -4.12 20.76 -0.18
C LYS A 111 -4.41 19.31 -0.55
N MET A 112 -4.61 19.00 -1.83
CA MET A 112 -5.08 17.68 -2.27
C MET A 112 -3.96 16.80 -2.84
N PHE A 113 -2.95 17.41 -3.46
CA PHE A 113 -1.90 16.68 -4.17
C PHE A 113 -0.57 16.62 -3.39
N ASN A 114 -0.47 17.38 -2.29
CA ASN A 114 0.64 17.31 -1.34
C ASN A 114 0.49 16.18 -0.30
N ALA A 115 -0.71 15.61 -0.17
CA ALA A 115 -0.90 14.45 0.70
C ALA A 115 -0.19 13.23 0.07
N ALA A 116 0.72 12.63 0.83
CA ALA A 116 1.28 11.34 0.47
C ALA A 116 0.12 10.37 0.21
N LYS A 117 0.18 9.60 -0.88
CA LYS A 117 -0.79 8.53 -1.11
C LYS A 117 -0.69 7.62 0.14
N PRO A 118 -1.80 7.35 0.85
CA PRO A 118 -1.77 6.31 1.87
C PRO A 118 -1.22 5.07 1.17
N GLN A 119 -0.09 4.57 1.63
CA GLN A 119 0.43 3.31 1.11
C GLN A 119 -0.62 2.28 1.51
N GLU A 120 -1.36 1.76 0.53
CA GLU A 120 -2.30 0.68 0.79
C GLU A 120 -1.46 -0.49 1.31
N ARG A 121 -1.61 -0.80 2.61
CA ARG A 121 -0.93 -1.91 3.26
C ARG A 121 -1.29 -3.18 2.49
N THR A 122 -0.28 -3.79 1.88
CA THR A 122 -0.50 -4.99 1.07
C THR A 122 -0.65 -6.20 1.99
N MET A 123 -1.33 -7.26 1.55
CA MET A 123 -1.40 -8.51 2.34
C MET A 123 -0.02 -9.18 2.48
N LYS A 124 0.93 -8.87 1.59
CA LYS A 124 2.34 -9.25 1.76
C LYS A 124 2.97 -8.54 2.97
N ASP A 125 2.69 -7.25 3.16
CA ASP A 125 3.17 -6.53 4.34
C ASP A 125 2.58 -7.13 5.63
N VAL A 126 1.28 -7.47 5.62
CA VAL A 126 0.62 -8.16 6.74
C VAL A 126 1.26 -9.52 7.03
N LEU A 127 1.58 -10.31 6.00
CA LEU A 127 2.27 -11.59 6.15
C LEU A 127 3.67 -11.43 6.75
N ASN A 128 4.45 -10.45 6.27
CA ASN A 128 5.79 -10.19 6.80
C ASN A 128 5.76 -9.73 8.25
N GLU A 129 4.82 -8.86 8.62
CA GLU A 129 4.61 -8.44 10.00
C GLU A 129 4.20 -9.62 10.90
N TYR A 130 3.40 -10.55 10.36
CA TYR A 130 3.03 -11.77 11.05
C TYR A 130 4.25 -12.68 11.28
N ILE A 131 5.04 -12.96 10.24
CA ILE A 131 6.27 -13.78 10.33
C ILE A 131 7.20 -13.19 11.39
N ALA A 132 7.43 -11.87 11.36
CA ALA A 132 8.25 -11.19 12.36
C ALA A 132 7.68 -11.31 13.79
N ARG A 133 6.36 -11.33 13.96
CA ARG A 133 5.71 -11.47 15.27
C ARG A 133 5.94 -12.84 15.89
N ILE A 134 5.92 -13.91 15.08
CA ILE A 134 6.07 -15.28 15.56
C ILE A 134 7.52 -15.79 15.52
N GLU A 135 8.48 -14.89 15.31
CA GLU A 135 9.93 -15.17 15.38
C GLU A 135 10.36 -16.04 16.58
N PRO A 136 9.83 -15.85 17.81
CA PRO A 136 10.20 -16.68 18.95
C PRO A 136 9.91 -18.18 18.78
N ILE A 137 8.94 -18.55 17.94
CA ILE A 137 8.60 -19.95 17.66
C ILE A 137 9.71 -20.61 16.84
N PHE A 138 10.28 -19.90 15.87
CA PHE A 138 11.27 -20.44 14.93
C PHE A 138 12.52 -20.93 15.64
N ALA A 139 12.96 -20.23 16.69
CA ALA A 139 14.14 -20.59 17.47
C ALA A 139 14.05 -21.97 18.14
N THR A 140 12.84 -22.52 18.32
CA THR A 140 12.63 -23.83 18.92
C THR A 140 12.64 -24.98 17.92
N ILE A 141 12.53 -24.68 16.61
CA ILE A 141 12.34 -25.67 15.55
C ILE A 141 13.65 -25.88 14.81
N ASP A 142 14.15 -27.13 14.82
CA ASP A 142 15.33 -27.48 14.04
C ASP A 142 15.02 -27.60 12.55
N GLU A 143 16.03 -27.39 11.72
CA GLU A 143 15.95 -27.38 10.26
C GLU A 143 15.25 -28.61 9.66
N LYS A 144 15.46 -29.81 10.23
CA LYS A 144 14.82 -31.03 9.73
C LYS A 144 13.33 -31.06 10.03
N THR A 145 12.93 -30.49 11.17
CA THR A 145 11.52 -30.34 11.53
C THR A 145 10.88 -29.28 10.65
N GLY A 146 11.57 -28.16 10.42
CA GLY A 146 11.17 -27.13 9.45
C GLY A 146 10.95 -27.67 8.04
N HIS A 147 11.89 -28.49 7.55
CA HIS A 147 11.79 -29.17 6.26
C HIS A 147 10.55 -30.05 6.13
N LEU A 148 10.24 -30.85 7.16
CA LEU A 148 9.03 -31.69 7.13
C LEU A 148 7.75 -30.84 7.15
N ILE A 149 7.75 -29.71 7.86
CA ILE A 149 6.63 -28.76 7.88
C ILE A 149 6.44 -28.13 6.49
N ALA A 150 7.51 -27.61 5.89
CA ALA A 150 7.51 -27.02 4.56
C ALA A 150 7.01 -28.02 3.50
N GLN A 151 7.56 -29.24 3.50
CA GLN A 151 7.13 -30.28 2.56
C GLN A 151 5.69 -30.74 2.80
N SER A 152 5.21 -30.76 4.04
CA SER A 152 3.80 -31.06 4.35
C SER A 152 2.87 -30.05 3.67
N LEU A 153 3.20 -28.76 3.76
CA LEU A 153 2.43 -27.69 3.11
C LEU A 153 2.51 -27.77 1.59
N LEU A 154 3.71 -27.97 1.02
CA LEU A 154 3.89 -28.07 -0.43
C LEU A 154 3.15 -29.27 -1.01
N THR A 155 3.27 -30.45 -0.39
CA THR A 155 2.55 -31.66 -0.83
C THR A 155 1.04 -31.53 -0.68
N TYR A 156 0.55 -30.88 0.38
CA TYR A 156 -0.86 -30.52 0.51
C TYR A 156 -1.32 -29.64 -0.65
N LYS A 157 -0.56 -28.60 -0.96
CA LYS A 157 -0.87 -27.67 -2.05
C LYS A 157 -0.86 -28.34 -3.43
N PHE A 158 -0.02 -29.34 -3.63
CA PHE A 158 -0.01 -30.16 -4.85
C PHE A 158 -1.03 -31.29 -4.86
N GLU A 159 -1.97 -31.30 -3.89
CA GLU A 159 -3.04 -32.29 -3.77
C GLU A 159 -2.55 -33.74 -3.57
N LEU A 160 -1.30 -33.89 -3.11
CA LEU A 160 -0.69 -35.19 -2.79
C LEU A 160 -1.01 -35.58 -1.34
N TYR A 161 -2.31 -35.69 -1.02
CA TYR A 161 -2.80 -35.76 0.36
C TYR A 161 -2.24 -36.93 1.19
N GLY A 162 -2.06 -38.11 0.59
CA GLY A 162 -1.45 -39.25 1.27
C GLY A 162 -0.01 -38.98 1.71
N SER A 163 0.81 -38.44 0.80
CA SER A 163 2.19 -38.05 1.11
C SER A 163 2.26 -36.87 2.09
N ALA A 164 1.31 -35.94 2.01
CA ALA A 164 1.20 -34.83 2.95
C ALA A 164 0.93 -35.35 4.37
N ALA A 165 0.00 -36.29 4.54
CA ALA A 165 -0.31 -36.89 5.84
C ALA A 165 0.88 -37.66 6.46
N GLU A 166 1.66 -38.37 5.64
CA GLU A 166 2.90 -39.02 6.08
C GLU A 166 3.92 -38.00 6.60
N LYS A 167 4.13 -36.90 5.87
CA LYS A 167 5.07 -35.83 6.26
C LYS A 167 4.63 -35.12 7.53
N MET A 168 3.34 -34.84 7.69
CA MET A 168 2.78 -34.25 8.91
C MET A 168 2.97 -35.18 10.11
N THR A 169 2.78 -36.49 9.91
CA THR A 169 3.01 -37.49 10.97
C THR A 169 4.49 -37.51 11.39
N ALA A 170 5.41 -37.44 10.42
CA ALA A 170 6.84 -37.35 10.70
C ALA A 170 7.21 -36.04 11.41
N ALA A 171 6.63 -34.90 11.02
CA ALA A 171 6.84 -33.61 11.67
C ALA A 171 6.35 -33.62 13.13
N LEU A 172 5.14 -34.14 13.38
CA LEU A 172 4.57 -34.28 14.72
C LEU A 172 5.45 -35.14 15.64
N ALA A 173 5.96 -36.27 15.14
CA ALA A 173 6.86 -37.13 15.90
C ALA A 173 8.19 -36.44 16.29
N ARG A 174 8.64 -35.45 15.50
CA ARG A 174 9.81 -34.63 15.85
C ARG A 174 9.47 -33.53 16.85
N LEU A 175 8.30 -32.91 16.72
CA LEU A 175 7.82 -31.91 17.69
C LEU A 175 7.69 -32.50 19.11
N ASP A 176 7.36 -33.79 19.24
CA ASP A 176 7.34 -34.51 20.52
C ASP A 176 8.67 -34.41 21.30
N ALA A 177 9.79 -34.23 20.59
CA ALA A 177 11.13 -34.15 21.19
C ALA A 177 11.54 -32.72 21.57
N ILE A 178 10.74 -31.69 21.26
CA ILE A 178 11.06 -30.28 21.50
C ILE A 178 10.46 -29.83 22.84
N THR A 179 11.25 -29.11 23.65
CA THR A 179 10.80 -28.55 24.93
C THR A 179 11.26 -27.08 25.07
N PRO A 180 10.36 -26.11 25.32
CA PRO A 180 8.90 -26.27 25.40
C PRO A 180 8.29 -26.63 24.03
N ARG A 181 7.22 -27.43 24.06
CA ARG A 181 6.54 -27.91 22.85
C ARG A 181 5.77 -26.75 22.20
N PRO A 182 5.96 -26.46 20.91
CA PRO A 182 5.25 -25.39 20.22
C PRO A 182 3.80 -25.82 19.91
N GLY A 183 2.89 -25.53 20.85
CA GLY A 183 1.49 -26.01 20.81
C GLY A 183 0.71 -25.54 19.57
N ALA A 184 0.93 -24.30 19.11
CA ALA A 184 0.26 -23.78 17.92
C ALA A 184 0.69 -24.53 16.65
N VAL A 185 1.99 -24.84 16.51
CA VAL A 185 2.52 -25.56 15.35
C VAL A 185 2.03 -27.01 15.34
N GLU A 186 1.98 -27.65 16.50
CA GLU A 186 1.39 -28.98 16.64
C GLU A 186 -0.08 -29.00 16.20
N ARG A 187 -0.90 -28.07 16.71
CA ARG A 187 -2.32 -28.00 16.36
C ARG A 187 -2.52 -27.70 14.88
N ALA A 188 -1.71 -26.82 14.31
CA ALA A 188 -1.75 -26.54 12.87
C ALA A 188 -1.46 -27.81 12.04
N LEU A 189 -0.46 -28.62 12.42
CA LEU A 189 -0.18 -29.90 11.76
C LEU A 189 -1.33 -30.91 11.96
N LEU A 190 -1.95 -30.96 13.13
CA LEU A 190 -3.09 -31.84 13.40
C LEU A 190 -4.32 -31.46 12.58
N ILE A 191 -4.67 -30.18 12.52
CA ILE A 191 -5.76 -29.62 11.69
C ILE A 191 -5.53 -29.95 10.22
N LEU A 192 -4.33 -29.66 9.71
CA LEU A 192 -4.01 -29.93 8.31
C LEU A 192 -4.03 -31.45 8.01
N ARG A 193 -3.55 -32.28 8.95
CA ARG A 193 -3.53 -33.74 8.81
C ARG A 193 -4.93 -34.32 8.74
N GLU A 194 -5.82 -33.91 9.65
CA GLU A 194 -7.24 -34.30 9.62
C GLU A 194 -7.86 -33.92 8.28
N ARG A 195 -7.64 -32.68 7.83
CA ARG A 195 -8.16 -32.21 6.54
C ARG A 195 -7.61 -33.01 5.36
N THR A 196 -6.33 -33.36 5.37
CA THR A 196 -5.77 -34.21 4.31
C THR A 196 -6.31 -35.62 4.31
N GLY A 197 -6.55 -36.21 5.49
CA GLY A 197 -7.17 -37.53 5.59
C GLY A 197 -8.57 -37.53 4.99
N ASP A 198 -9.36 -36.51 5.33
CA ASP A 198 -10.70 -36.33 4.77
C ASP A 198 -10.67 -36.18 3.24
N LEU A 199 -9.78 -35.35 2.72
CA LEU A 199 -9.66 -35.15 1.27
C LEU A 199 -9.18 -36.41 0.54
N ALA A 200 -8.23 -37.15 1.11
CA ALA A 200 -7.77 -38.43 0.56
C ALA A 200 -8.90 -39.46 0.49
N ASP A 201 -9.79 -39.47 1.48
CA ASP A 201 -10.93 -40.37 1.54
C ASP A 201 -12.22 -39.79 0.90
N SER A 202 -12.14 -38.60 0.28
CA SER A 202 -13.29 -37.88 -0.30
C SER A 202 -14.44 -37.66 0.69
N ARG A 203 -14.11 -37.39 1.95
CA ARG A 203 -15.04 -37.12 3.05
C ARG A 203 -15.16 -35.62 3.31
N VAL A 204 -16.30 -35.22 3.88
CA VAL A 204 -16.52 -33.87 4.39
C VAL A 204 -16.85 -33.98 5.87
N THR A 205 -15.92 -33.56 6.72
CA THR A 205 -16.11 -33.52 8.17
C THR A 205 -16.73 -32.18 8.55
N ALA A 206 -17.92 -32.23 9.16
CA ALA A 206 -18.65 -31.05 9.61
C ALA A 206 -18.18 -30.55 10.99
N ASN A 207 -17.59 -31.42 11.81
CA ASN A 207 -17.09 -31.11 13.15
C ASN A 207 -15.67 -31.67 13.27
N PRO A 208 -14.62 -30.85 13.05
CA PRO A 208 -13.25 -31.31 13.17
C PRO A 208 -12.90 -31.67 14.61
N GLU A 209 -12.10 -32.70 14.79
CA GLU A 209 -11.55 -33.13 16.08
C GLU A 209 -10.48 -32.15 16.58
N HIS A 210 -9.73 -31.55 15.67
CA HIS A 210 -8.64 -30.64 15.98
C HIS A 210 -9.00 -29.19 15.64
N THR A 211 -8.82 -28.30 16.62
CA THR A 211 -9.06 -26.86 16.51
C THR A 211 -8.01 -26.10 17.32
N PHE A 212 -7.83 -24.81 17.04
CA PHE A 212 -6.97 -23.96 17.86
C PHE A 212 -7.63 -23.66 19.20
N VAL A 213 -6.83 -23.53 20.26
CA VAL A 213 -7.30 -23.13 21.58
C VAL A 213 -6.86 -21.72 21.92
N GLU A 214 -7.43 -21.13 22.98
CA GLU A 214 -7.14 -19.75 23.38
C GLU A 214 -5.63 -19.48 23.58
N ALA A 215 -4.87 -20.48 24.02
CA ALA A 215 -3.42 -20.37 24.20
C ALA A 215 -2.65 -20.16 22.89
N ASP A 216 -3.21 -20.55 21.74
CA ASP A 216 -2.58 -20.39 20.42
C ASP A 216 -2.87 -19.05 19.78
N TYR A 217 -3.86 -18.30 20.29
CA TYR A 217 -4.36 -17.12 19.59
C TYR A 217 -3.27 -16.08 19.37
N ASP A 218 -2.25 -16.04 20.23
CA ASP A 218 -1.11 -15.15 20.05
C ASP A 218 -0.20 -15.52 18.87
N ASP A 219 -0.28 -16.75 18.39
CA ASP A 219 0.51 -17.27 17.28
C ASP A 219 -0.26 -17.26 15.94
N LEU A 220 -1.56 -16.93 15.95
CA LEU A 220 -2.42 -16.97 14.74
C LEU A 220 -2.36 -15.67 13.92
N ALA A 221 -2.27 -15.82 12.59
CA ALA A 221 -2.24 -14.70 11.65
C ALA A 221 -3.57 -13.95 11.59
N ILE A 222 -4.68 -14.68 11.49
CA ILE A 222 -6.03 -14.16 11.30
C ILE A 222 -6.77 -14.25 12.64
N ARG A 223 -6.94 -13.12 13.31
CA ARG A 223 -7.70 -13.02 14.56
C ARG A 223 -8.98 -12.24 14.32
N LEU A 224 -10.09 -12.94 14.33
CA LEU A 224 -11.42 -12.37 14.15
C LEU A 224 -12.17 -12.38 15.47
N ARG A 225 -13.08 -11.42 15.65
CA ARG A 225 -14.02 -11.49 16.77
C ARG A 225 -15.03 -12.62 16.52
N PRO A 226 -15.57 -13.27 17.55
CA PRO A 226 -16.50 -14.39 17.37
C PRO A 226 -17.72 -14.08 16.49
N ASP A 227 -18.19 -12.83 16.47
CA ASP A 227 -19.30 -12.37 15.64
C ASP A 227 -18.97 -12.21 14.15
N GLN A 228 -17.68 -12.21 13.79
CA GLN A 228 -17.19 -12.09 12.41
C GLN A 228 -16.79 -13.44 11.80
N ILE A 229 -16.84 -14.51 12.59
CA ILE A 229 -16.49 -15.87 12.17
C ILE A 229 -17.72 -16.51 11.53
N GLU A 230 -17.64 -16.75 10.22
CA GLU A 230 -18.71 -17.42 9.47
C GLU A 230 -18.58 -18.94 9.59
N ASP A 231 -17.36 -19.45 9.44
CA ASP A 231 -17.01 -20.87 9.56
C ASP A 231 -15.73 -21.02 10.40
N PRO A 232 -15.85 -21.46 11.67
CA PRO A 232 -14.70 -21.64 12.55
C PRO A 232 -13.70 -22.69 12.04
N ALA A 233 -14.18 -23.76 11.40
CA ALA A 233 -13.31 -24.83 10.91
C ALA A 233 -12.49 -24.37 9.70
N ALA A 234 -13.10 -23.58 8.81
CA ALA A 234 -12.38 -22.95 7.70
C ALA A 234 -11.33 -21.94 8.20
N LEU A 235 -11.67 -21.12 9.19
CA LEU A 235 -10.74 -20.16 9.79
C LEU A 235 -9.54 -20.87 10.44
N ASP A 236 -9.77 -21.96 11.16
CA ASP A 236 -8.71 -22.76 11.77
C ASP A 236 -7.80 -23.39 10.70
N LEU A 237 -8.35 -23.92 9.61
CA LEU A 237 -7.56 -24.43 8.51
C LEU A 237 -6.71 -23.32 7.84
N ASP A 238 -7.32 -22.17 7.58
CA ASP A 238 -6.63 -21.03 6.96
C ASP A 238 -5.47 -20.53 7.84
N ASN A 239 -5.72 -20.39 9.16
CA ASN A 239 -4.67 -20.05 10.12
C ASN A 239 -3.58 -21.11 10.20
N ALA A 240 -3.93 -22.40 10.15
CA ALA A 240 -2.95 -23.49 10.13
C ALA A 240 -2.05 -23.41 8.90
N LEU A 241 -2.61 -23.17 7.71
CA LEU A 241 -1.84 -23.00 6.47
C LEU A 241 -0.89 -21.80 6.53
N VAL A 242 -1.35 -20.66 7.07
CA VAL A 242 -0.50 -19.46 7.20
C VAL A 242 0.62 -19.68 8.23
N LEU A 243 0.33 -20.31 9.38
CA LEU A 243 1.32 -20.60 10.41
C LEU A 243 2.38 -21.60 9.91
N LEU A 244 1.97 -22.70 9.27
CA LEU A 244 2.90 -23.69 8.74
C LEU A 244 3.77 -23.12 7.62
N TYR A 245 3.23 -22.20 6.80
CA TYR A 245 4.03 -21.47 5.82
C TYR A 245 5.09 -20.61 6.50
N ALA A 246 4.70 -19.81 7.50
CA ALA A 246 5.61 -18.92 8.21
C ALA A 246 6.73 -19.68 8.95
N VAL A 247 6.39 -20.83 9.56
CA VAL A 247 7.40 -21.72 10.14
C VAL A 247 8.28 -22.34 9.06
N GLY A 248 7.68 -22.86 7.97
CA GLY A 248 8.42 -23.52 6.90
C GLY A 248 9.44 -22.61 6.21
N ILE A 249 9.06 -21.37 5.89
CA ILE A 249 9.93 -20.42 5.18
C ILE A 249 11.13 -19.99 6.03
N GLU A 250 10.96 -19.80 7.33
CA GLU A 250 12.03 -19.34 8.23
C GLU A 250 12.91 -20.48 8.76
N THR A 251 12.42 -21.72 8.78
CA THR A 251 13.13 -22.86 9.38
C THR A 251 13.59 -23.91 8.37
N SER A 252 13.26 -23.77 7.08
CA SER A 252 13.72 -24.67 6.02
C SER A 252 14.40 -23.94 4.86
N PRO A 253 15.74 -23.74 4.95
CA PRO A 253 16.51 -23.15 3.85
C PRO A 253 16.42 -23.96 2.55
N ASP A 254 16.34 -25.29 2.66
CA ASP A 254 16.25 -26.21 1.52
C ASP A 254 14.94 -26.04 0.72
N ASP A 255 13.84 -25.65 1.37
CA ASP A 255 12.53 -25.46 0.73
C ASP A 255 12.17 -23.98 0.52
N GLU A 256 13.04 -23.04 0.91
CA GLU A 256 12.78 -21.59 0.89
C GLU A 256 12.32 -21.13 -0.49
N GLN A 257 13.08 -21.45 -1.54
CA GLN A 257 12.76 -21.08 -2.91
C GLN A 257 11.38 -21.61 -3.35
N ALA A 258 11.07 -22.88 -3.05
CA ALA A 258 9.80 -23.48 -3.41
C ALA A 258 8.63 -22.82 -2.68
N LEU A 259 8.83 -22.46 -1.40
CA LEU A 259 7.83 -21.75 -0.62
C LEU A 259 7.63 -20.31 -1.10
N GLU A 260 8.69 -19.60 -1.50
CA GLU A 260 8.59 -18.27 -2.11
C GLU A 260 7.79 -18.30 -3.42
N GLU A 261 8.07 -19.27 -4.30
CA GLU A 261 7.35 -19.46 -5.56
C GLU A 261 5.84 -19.71 -5.33
N HIS A 262 5.49 -20.30 -4.18
CA HIS A 262 4.12 -20.58 -3.80
C HIS A 262 3.54 -19.62 -2.75
N GLN A 263 4.24 -18.54 -2.38
CA GLN A 263 3.80 -17.54 -1.39
C GLN A 263 2.43 -16.94 -1.72
N ARG A 264 2.10 -16.83 -3.02
CA ARG A 264 0.80 -16.33 -3.49
C ARG A 264 -0.37 -17.11 -2.91
N PHE A 265 -0.19 -18.39 -2.58
CA PHE A 265 -1.18 -19.20 -1.89
C PHE A 265 -1.67 -18.57 -0.59
N VAL A 266 -0.72 -18.20 0.26
CA VAL A 266 -0.96 -17.70 1.61
C VAL A 266 -1.44 -16.26 1.54
N ILE A 267 -0.91 -15.48 0.60
CA ILE A 267 -1.42 -14.14 0.31
C ILE A 267 -2.89 -14.19 -0.09
N GLN A 268 -3.33 -15.14 -0.93
CA GLN A 268 -4.73 -15.28 -1.32
C GLN A 268 -5.64 -15.63 -0.14
N ILE A 269 -5.16 -16.45 0.81
CA ILE A 269 -5.88 -16.70 2.07
C ILE A 269 -6.04 -15.38 2.83
N LEU A 270 -4.96 -14.63 3.07
CA LEU A 270 -5.04 -13.34 3.77
C LEU A 270 -5.92 -12.31 3.04
N GLU A 271 -5.92 -12.32 1.70
CA GLU A 271 -6.76 -11.46 0.88
C GLU A 271 -8.26 -11.71 1.08
N SER A 272 -8.70 -12.95 1.34
CA SER A 272 -10.11 -13.25 1.62
C SER A 272 -10.60 -12.62 2.94
N TYR A 273 -9.67 -12.31 3.85
CA TYR A 273 -9.93 -11.66 5.13
C TYR A 273 -9.55 -10.17 5.15
N LYS A 274 -9.14 -9.58 4.02
CA LYS A 274 -8.62 -8.20 3.96
C LYS A 274 -9.53 -7.19 4.63
N ASP A 275 -10.83 -7.24 4.35
CA ASP A 275 -11.79 -6.29 4.91
C ASP A 275 -11.90 -6.44 6.43
N LYS A 276 -11.79 -7.68 6.96
CA LYS A 276 -11.85 -7.96 8.39
C LYS A 276 -10.52 -7.63 9.12
N LEU A 277 -9.39 -7.69 8.42
CA LEU A 277 -8.04 -7.45 8.96
C LEU A 277 -7.57 -5.99 8.89
N THR A 278 -8.18 -5.18 8.02
CA THR A 278 -7.80 -3.76 7.81
C THR A 278 -8.74 -2.75 8.49
N LEU A 279 -9.74 -3.24 9.24
CA LEU A 279 -10.71 -2.45 9.99
C LEU A 279 -10.31 -2.19 11.45
#